data_AF-A0A4Q7VTA9-F1
#
_entry.id   AF-A0A4Q7VTA9-F1
#
_cell.length_a   1.000
_cell.length_b   1.000
_cell.length_c   1.000
_cell.angle_alpha   90.00
_cell.angle_beta   90.00
_cell.angle_gamma   90.00
#
_symmetry.space_group_name_H-M   'P 1'
#
loop_
_entity.id
_entity.type
_entity.pdbx_description
1 polymer ?
#
loop_
_entity_poly.entity_id
_entity_poly.type
_entity_poly.pdbx_seq_one_letter_code
_entity_poly.pdbx_strand_id
1 'polypeptide(L)'
;MSNLQISPLEPLASTSLYLADEAATEHLAQSLSDILSHYFSNSYEKTPGTGKGAKVYLRGDLGAGKTTFVRHFLRAMGVKGRIKSPTYTLLETYKVSSLYLYHFDFYRFTDTEEWHEAGFRENLGEDAIVFIEWADKAGPGLPTPDLELYLIYESAGRTAQFNAFSEKGKTWITKLIHRKMPTGDQ
;
A
#
# COMPACT_ATOMS: atom_id res chain seq x y z
N MET A 1 18.75 20.85 -23.99
CA MET A 1 17.58 20.56 -23.13
C MET A 1 18.11 19.76 -21.95
N SER A 2 18.14 20.37 -20.77
CA SER A 2 18.67 19.74 -19.55
C SER A 2 17.76 18.59 -19.14
N ASN A 3 18.31 17.37 -19.08
CA ASN A 3 17.69 16.26 -18.35
C ASN A 3 17.55 16.72 -16.90
N LEU A 4 16.33 17.09 -16.50
CA LEU A 4 15.97 17.19 -15.10
C LEU A 4 16.02 15.76 -14.56
N GLN A 5 17.18 15.39 -14.03
CA GLN A 5 17.35 14.20 -13.23
C GLN A 5 16.57 14.47 -11.94
N ILE A 6 15.30 14.05 -11.91
CA ILE A 6 14.47 14.12 -10.72
C ILE A 6 15.13 13.18 -9.71
N SER A 7 15.81 13.74 -8.71
CA SER A 7 16.34 12.96 -7.60
C SER A 7 15.19 12.17 -6.97
N PRO A 8 15.40 10.88 -6.61
CA PRO A 8 14.36 10.11 -5.94
C PRO A 8 13.93 10.85 -4.67
N LEU A 9 12.61 10.87 -4.43
CA LEU A 9 12.07 11.51 -3.23
C LEU A 9 12.59 10.73 -2.01
N GLU A 10 13.22 11.42 -1.07
CA GLU A 10 13.73 10.80 0.16
C GLU A 10 12.57 10.54 1.14
N PRO A 11 12.52 9.37 1.81
CA PRO A 11 11.48 9.10 2.80
C PRO A 11 11.66 9.97 4.05
N LEU A 12 10.53 10.38 4.65
CA LEU A 12 10.49 11.11 5.92
C LEU A 12 10.83 10.23 7.12
N ALA A 13 10.60 8.91 7.00
CA ALA A 13 10.96 7.91 7.99
C ALA A 13 10.97 6.51 7.34
N SER A 14 11.85 5.64 7.83
CA SER A 14 11.93 4.25 7.38
C SER A 14 12.08 3.29 8.55
N THR A 15 11.53 2.10 8.41
CA THR A 15 11.67 1.01 9.40
C THR A 15 11.51 -0.35 8.72
N SER A 16 11.79 -1.44 9.44
CA SER A 16 11.60 -2.79 8.90
C SER A 16 11.16 -3.78 9.98
N LEU A 17 10.46 -4.83 9.56
CA LEU A 17 9.99 -5.92 10.39
C LEU A 17 10.29 -7.26 9.69
N TYR A 18 10.78 -8.23 10.44
CA TYR A 18 10.90 -9.60 9.95
C TYR A 18 9.54 -10.31 10.02
N LEU A 19 9.18 -11.00 8.94
CA LEU A 19 7.99 -11.83 8.79
C LEU A 19 8.44 -13.27 8.59
N ALA A 20 8.29 -14.09 9.63
CA ALA A 20 8.75 -15.48 9.60
C ALA A 20 7.99 -16.34 8.57
N ASP A 21 6.70 -16.06 8.38
CA ASP A 21 5.80 -16.86 7.55
C ASP A 21 4.59 -16.03 7.02
N GLU A 22 3.61 -16.72 6.43
CA GLU A 22 2.37 -16.11 5.95
C GLU A 22 1.51 -15.57 7.10
N ALA A 23 1.50 -16.20 8.28
CA ALA A 23 0.74 -15.71 9.43
C ALA A 23 1.31 -14.38 9.96
N ALA A 24 2.64 -14.20 9.94
CA ALA A 24 3.26 -12.91 10.22
C ALA A 24 2.84 -11.83 9.20
N THR A 25 2.72 -12.21 7.92
CA THR A 25 2.22 -11.31 6.85
C THR A 25 0.76 -10.92 7.07
N GLU A 26 -0.09 -11.87 7.47
CA GLU A 26 -1.49 -11.63 7.84
C GLU A 26 -1.61 -10.66 9.03
N HIS A 27 -0.84 -10.89 10.10
CA HIS A 27 -0.85 -10.02 11.27
C HIS A 27 -0.38 -8.60 10.95
N LEU A 28 0.61 -8.44 10.07
CA LEU A 28 1.03 -7.13 9.60
C LEU A 28 -0.12 -6.43 8.86
N ALA A 29 -0.80 -7.15 7.97
CA ALA A 29 -1.91 -6.62 7.19
C ALA A 29 -3.11 -6.22 8.08
N GLN A 30 -3.44 -7.05 9.08
CA GLN A 30 -4.45 -6.73 10.10
C GLN A 30 -4.07 -5.49 10.89
N SER A 31 -2.81 -5.38 11.32
CA SER A 31 -2.34 -4.24 12.10
C SER A 31 -2.42 -2.93 11.31
N LEU A 32 -2.04 -2.94 10.04
CA LEU A 32 -2.20 -1.76 9.18
C LEU A 32 -3.68 -1.44 8.94
N SER A 33 -4.53 -2.46 8.76
CA SER A 33 -5.98 -2.32 8.60
C SER A 33 -6.61 -1.62 9.80
N ASP A 34 -6.26 -2.01 11.03
CA ASP A 34 -6.77 -1.36 12.24
C ASP A 34 -6.32 0.10 12.33
N ILE A 35 -5.05 0.37 12.01
CA ILE A 35 -4.48 1.72 12.05
C ILE A 35 -5.22 2.63 11.07
N LEU A 36 -5.43 2.15 9.84
CA LEU A 36 -6.14 2.92 8.81
C LEU A 36 -7.63 3.06 9.16
N SER A 37 -8.31 2.00 9.59
CA SER A 37 -9.71 2.07 10.04
C SER A 37 -9.92 3.11 11.14
N HIS A 38 -9.01 3.14 12.13
CA HIS A 38 -9.03 4.16 13.17
C HIS A 38 -8.74 5.56 12.61
N TYR A 39 -7.79 5.69 11.68
CA TYR A 39 -7.49 6.97 11.03
C TYR A 39 -8.73 7.52 10.29
N PHE A 40 -9.36 6.72 9.41
CA PHE A 40 -10.54 7.13 8.65
C PHE A 40 -11.76 7.41 9.54
N SER A 41 -11.95 6.67 10.63
CA SER A 41 -13.07 6.89 11.56
C SER A 41 -12.93 8.17 12.39
N ASN A 42 -11.69 8.63 12.63
CA ASN A 42 -11.40 9.78 13.48
C ASN A 42 -10.94 11.03 12.71
N SER A 43 -11.00 11.02 11.38
CA SER A 43 -10.55 12.13 10.50
C SER A 43 -11.43 13.39 10.54
N TYR A 44 -12.08 13.68 11.67
CA TYR A 44 -12.91 14.88 11.86
C TYR A 44 -12.10 16.19 11.88
N GLU A 45 -10.79 16.12 12.12
CA GLU A 45 -9.92 17.29 12.11
C GLU A 45 -9.32 17.52 10.72
N LYS A 46 -9.86 18.52 10.02
CA LYS A 46 -9.33 19.07 8.78
C LYS A 46 -7.94 19.67 9.04
N THR A 47 -6.86 18.92 8.83
CA THR A 47 -5.58 19.56 8.51
C THR A 47 -5.60 19.89 7.00
N PRO A 48 -5.68 21.17 6.61
CA PRO A 48 -5.71 21.55 5.19
C PRO A 48 -4.46 21.03 4.48
N GLY A 49 -4.63 20.44 3.30
CA GLY A 49 -3.52 19.88 2.51
C GLY A 49 -3.13 18.44 2.85
N THR A 50 -3.80 17.80 3.82
CA THR A 50 -3.66 16.34 4.04
C THR A 50 -4.90 15.63 3.49
N GLY A 51 -4.79 15.05 2.30
CA GLY A 51 -5.87 14.22 1.75
C GLY A 51 -6.21 13.07 2.70
N LYS A 52 -7.49 12.77 2.89
CA LYS A 52 -7.99 11.78 3.88
C LYS A 52 -7.68 10.33 3.52
N GLY A 53 -7.25 10.06 2.30
CA GLY A 53 -7.02 8.73 1.75
C GLY A 53 -5.74 8.10 2.29
N ALA A 54 -5.41 6.91 1.79
CA ALA A 54 -4.14 6.26 2.06
C ALA A 54 -3.60 5.67 0.76
N LYS A 55 -2.42 6.12 0.34
CA LYS A 55 -1.74 5.58 -0.84
C LYS A 55 -0.57 4.70 -0.40
N VAL A 56 -0.70 3.39 -0.62
CA VAL A 56 0.32 2.40 -0.24
C VAL A 56 0.86 1.72 -1.49
N TYR A 57 2.14 1.88 -1.75
CA TYR A 57 2.80 1.22 -2.87
C TYR A 57 3.50 -0.03 -2.38
N LEU A 58 3.28 -1.14 -3.09
CA LEU A 58 3.80 -2.45 -2.76
C LEU A 58 4.92 -2.81 -3.73
N ARG A 59 6.08 -3.12 -3.16
CA ARG A 59 7.33 -3.39 -3.88
C ARG A 59 7.86 -4.76 -3.48
N GLY A 60 8.68 -5.33 -4.35
CA GLY A 60 9.26 -6.66 -4.17
C GLY A 60 9.07 -7.52 -5.40
N ASP A 61 9.83 -8.60 -5.48
CA ASP A 61 9.88 -9.48 -6.65
C ASP A 61 8.55 -10.21 -6.92
N LEU A 62 8.49 -10.89 -8.07
CA LEU A 62 7.38 -11.79 -8.37
C LEU A 62 7.28 -12.87 -7.28
N GLY A 63 6.06 -13.10 -6.78
CA GLY A 63 5.82 -14.04 -5.69
C GLY A 63 6.15 -13.51 -4.29
N ALA A 64 6.73 -12.31 -4.14
CA ALA A 64 7.10 -11.72 -2.83
C ALA A 64 5.91 -11.45 -1.88
N GLY A 65 4.68 -11.77 -2.27
CA GLY A 65 3.50 -11.74 -1.39
C GLY A 65 2.74 -10.43 -1.38
N LYS A 66 3.01 -9.51 -2.31
CA LYS A 66 2.30 -8.23 -2.44
C LYS A 66 0.77 -8.41 -2.48
N THR A 67 0.27 -9.22 -3.41
CA THR A 67 -1.16 -9.53 -3.49
C THR A 67 -1.69 -10.28 -2.26
N THR A 68 -0.89 -11.17 -1.65
CA THR A 68 -1.25 -11.87 -0.41
C THR A 68 -1.47 -10.88 0.72
N PHE A 69 -0.56 -9.92 0.90
CA PHE A 69 -0.70 -8.83 1.85
C PHE A 69 -1.99 -8.02 1.62
N VAL A 70 -2.28 -7.60 0.39
CA VAL A 70 -3.53 -6.88 0.07
C VAL A 70 -4.76 -7.71 0.40
N ARG A 71 -4.74 -9.02 0.12
CA ARG A 71 -5.87 -9.91 0.47
C ARG A 71 -6.11 -9.96 1.97
N HIS A 72 -5.08 -10.18 2.78
CA HIS A 72 -5.24 -10.17 4.24
C HIS A 72 -5.71 -8.80 4.73
N PHE A 73 -5.18 -7.71 4.19
CA PHE A 73 -5.61 -6.36 4.54
C PHE A 73 -7.10 -6.15 4.24
N LEU A 74 -7.55 -6.49 3.03
CA LEU A 74 -8.94 -6.35 2.63
C LEU A 74 -9.87 -7.24 3.46
N ARG A 75 -9.42 -8.45 3.84
CA ARG A 75 -10.14 -9.34 4.77
C ARG A 75 -10.28 -8.72 6.16
N ALA A 76 -9.19 -8.18 6.70
CA ALA A 76 -9.16 -7.48 7.97
C ALA A 76 -10.10 -6.27 7.98
N MET A 77 -10.22 -5.57 6.86
CA MET A 77 -11.18 -4.47 6.66
C MET A 77 -12.64 -4.96 6.51
N GLY A 78 -12.88 -6.27 6.40
CA GLY A 78 -14.23 -6.85 6.32
C GLY A 78 -14.75 -7.11 4.91
N VAL A 79 -13.90 -7.06 3.87
CA VAL A 79 -14.29 -7.46 2.51
C VAL A 79 -14.62 -8.96 2.49
N LYS A 80 -15.86 -9.28 2.07
CA LYS A 80 -16.37 -10.66 1.95
C LYS A 80 -16.26 -11.17 0.50
N GLY A 81 -16.34 -12.48 0.30
CA GLY A 81 -16.33 -13.08 -1.03
C GLY A 81 -14.93 -13.10 -1.68
N ARG A 82 -14.82 -13.35 -2.98
CA ARG A 82 -13.52 -13.55 -3.65
C ARG A 82 -12.74 -12.24 -3.80
N ILE A 83 -11.46 -12.22 -3.39
CA ILE A 83 -10.52 -11.10 -3.60
C ILE A 83 -9.49 -11.54 -4.64
N LYS A 84 -9.50 -10.90 -5.80
CA LYS A 84 -8.67 -11.26 -6.96
C LYS A 84 -7.41 -10.41 -7.02
N SER A 85 -6.40 -10.93 -7.71
CA SER A 85 -5.27 -10.10 -8.15
C SER A 85 -5.70 -9.32 -9.40
N PRO A 86 -5.51 -7.99 -9.46
CA PRO A 86 -5.82 -7.19 -10.62
C PRO A 86 -4.79 -7.34 -11.76
N THR A 87 -3.89 -8.31 -11.73
CA THR A 87 -2.83 -8.50 -12.74
C THR A 87 -3.30 -8.51 -14.20
N TYR A 88 -4.56 -8.91 -14.46
CA TYR A 88 -5.17 -8.88 -15.80
C TYR A 88 -6.25 -7.82 -15.98
N THR A 89 -6.86 -7.33 -14.90
CA THR A 89 -7.92 -6.31 -14.95
C THR A 89 -7.39 -4.91 -14.68
N LEU A 90 -6.10 -4.79 -14.34
CA LEU A 90 -5.37 -3.61 -13.88
C LEU A 90 -5.86 -3.03 -12.54
N LEU A 91 -7.16 -3.02 -12.32
CA LEU A 91 -7.83 -2.52 -11.13
C LEU A 91 -8.86 -3.54 -10.61
N GLU A 92 -8.93 -3.67 -9.29
CA GLU A 92 -10.07 -4.26 -8.58
C GLU A 92 -10.57 -3.24 -7.54
N THR A 93 -11.90 -3.09 -7.47
CA THR A 93 -12.55 -2.14 -6.55
C THR A 93 -13.31 -2.89 -5.47
N TYR A 94 -13.12 -2.47 -4.23
CA TYR A 94 -13.83 -2.99 -3.07
C TYR A 94 -14.46 -1.85 -2.28
N LYS A 95 -15.57 -2.15 -1.61
CA LYS A 95 -16.28 -1.18 -0.77
C LYS A 95 -16.60 -1.81 0.58
N VAL A 96 -16.24 -1.10 1.64
CA VAL A 96 -16.60 -1.44 3.03
C VAL A 96 -17.29 -0.23 3.62
N SER A 97 -18.58 -0.36 3.93
CA SER A 97 -19.42 0.77 4.36
C SER A 97 -19.33 1.94 3.34
N SER A 98 -18.87 3.12 3.74
CA SER A 98 -18.64 4.28 2.87
C SER A 98 -17.22 4.37 2.31
N LEU A 99 -16.30 3.51 2.72
CA LEU A 99 -14.89 3.56 2.31
C LEU A 99 -14.67 2.73 1.04
N TYR A 100 -14.04 3.37 0.05
CA TYR A 100 -13.57 2.70 -1.17
C TYR A 100 -12.12 2.24 -1.00
N LEU A 101 -11.85 1.04 -1.51
CA LEU A 101 -10.53 0.45 -1.58
C LEU A 101 -10.23 0.06 -3.03
N TYR A 102 -9.11 0.54 -3.55
CA TYR A 102 -8.66 0.28 -4.91
C TYR A 102 -7.35 -0.50 -4.88
N HIS A 103 -7.29 -1.58 -5.63
CA HIS A 103 -6.08 -2.38 -5.80
C HIS A 103 -5.67 -2.32 -7.26
N PHE A 104 -4.52 -1.70 -7.52
CA PHE A 104 -3.88 -1.66 -8.83
C PHE A 104 -2.71 -2.64 -8.88
N ASP A 105 -2.52 -3.27 -10.04
CA ASP A 105 -1.33 -4.07 -10.35
C ASP A 105 -0.84 -3.77 -11.76
N PHE A 106 0.27 -3.05 -11.84
CA PHE A 106 0.89 -2.65 -13.11
C PHE A 106 1.89 -3.67 -13.66
N TYR A 107 1.97 -4.89 -13.12
CA TYR A 107 2.98 -5.88 -13.54
C TYR A 107 3.01 -6.13 -15.05
N ARG A 108 1.84 -6.16 -15.70
CA ARG A 108 1.70 -6.39 -17.15
C ARG A 108 1.45 -5.11 -17.95
N PHE A 109 1.51 -3.96 -17.29
CA PHE A 109 1.25 -2.69 -17.93
C PHE A 109 2.42 -2.28 -18.82
N THR A 110 2.15 -2.00 -20.09
CA THR A 110 3.18 -1.74 -21.11
C THR A 110 3.06 -0.36 -21.75
N ASP A 111 1.94 0.34 -21.55
CA ASP A 111 1.67 1.62 -22.21
C ASP A 111 1.19 2.67 -21.20
N THR A 112 2.06 3.62 -20.86
CA THR A 112 1.74 4.71 -19.92
C THR A 112 0.67 5.66 -20.42
N GLU A 113 0.37 5.70 -21.72
CA GLU A 113 -0.72 6.53 -22.26
C GLU A 113 -2.09 5.92 -21.98
N GLU A 114 -2.21 4.58 -21.99
CA GLU A 114 -3.45 3.86 -21.62
C GLU A 114 -3.92 4.23 -20.20
N TRP A 115 -2.98 4.55 -19.31
CA TRP A 115 -3.25 4.97 -17.94
C TRP A 115 -3.97 6.31 -17.88
N HIS A 116 -3.57 7.25 -18.74
CA HIS A 116 -4.18 8.57 -18.83
C HIS A 116 -5.57 8.50 -19.47
N GLU A 117 -5.74 7.64 -20.47
CA GLU A 117 -7.00 7.47 -21.19
C GLU A 117 -8.06 6.67 -20.42
N ALA A 118 -7.65 5.70 -19.59
CA ALA A 118 -8.58 4.85 -18.85
C ALA A 118 -9.30 5.55 -17.67
N GLY A 119 -8.99 6.82 -17.38
CA GLY A 119 -9.70 7.62 -16.38
C GLY A 119 -9.41 7.25 -14.92
N PHE A 120 -8.47 6.33 -14.64
CA PHE A 120 -8.19 5.83 -13.29
C PHE A 120 -7.65 6.86 -12.30
N ARG A 121 -7.29 8.06 -12.77
CA ARG A 121 -6.90 9.19 -11.91
C ARG A 121 -7.95 9.53 -10.86
N GLU A 122 -9.23 9.35 -11.18
CA GLU A 122 -10.33 9.59 -10.23
C GLU A 122 -10.30 8.62 -9.03
N ASN A 123 -9.81 7.39 -9.25
CA ASN A 123 -9.68 6.37 -8.21
C ASN A 123 -8.47 6.60 -7.29
N LEU A 124 -7.54 7.47 -7.67
CA LEU A 124 -6.43 7.91 -6.82
C LEU A 124 -6.78 9.08 -5.90
N GLY A 125 -8.08 9.41 -5.83
CA GLY A 125 -8.62 10.52 -5.06
C GLY A 125 -8.28 10.49 -3.57
N GLU A 126 -8.50 11.62 -2.93
CA GLU A 126 -8.09 11.88 -1.55
C GLU A 126 -8.97 11.22 -0.48
N ASP A 127 -9.94 10.38 -0.83
CA ASP A 127 -10.91 9.80 0.13
C ASP A 127 -11.00 8.26 0.02
N ALA A 128 -9.93 7.58 -0.39
CA ALA A 128 -9.89 6.12 -0.56
C ALA A 128 -8.59 5.49 -0.03
N ILE A 129 -8.62 4.18 0.21
CA ILE A 129 -7.39 3.38 0.37
C ILE A 129 -6.98 2.85 -1.00
N VAL A 130 -5.75 3.12 -1.40
CA VAL A 130 -5.20 2.70 -2.69
C VAL A 130 -3.97 1.86 -2.45
N PHE A 131 -4.00 0.62 -2.90
CA PHE A 131 -2.83 -0.24 -3.04
C PHE A 131 -2.37 -0.23 -4.49
N ILE A 132 -1.07 -0.01 -4.71
CA ILE A 132 -0.48 -0.10 -6.05
C ILE A 132 0.69 -1.07 -6.02
N GLU A 133 0.59 -2.18 -6.75
CA GLU A 133 1.73 -3.04 -7.05
C GLU A 133 2.44 -2.55 -8.32
N TRP A 134 3.77 -2.64 -8.35
CA TRP A 134 4.60 -2.29 -9.51
C TRP A 134 4.43 -0.85 -10.02
N ALA A 135 4.30 0.11 -9.10
CA ALA A 135 4.11 1.54 -9.41
C ALA A 135 5.18 2.13 -10.35
N ASP A 136 6.39 1.54 -10.41
CA ASP A 136 7.46 1.90 -11.35
C ASP A 136 7.06 1.75 -12.82
N LYS A 137 6.13 0.83 -13.12
CA LYS A 137 5.66 0.58 -14.48
C LYS A 137 4.57 1.55 -14.95
N ALA A 138 3.93 2.27 -14.03
CA ALA A 138 2.90 3.24 -14.36
C ALA A 138 3.46 4.59 -14.87
N GLY A 139 4.77 4.81 -14.73
CA GLY A 139 5.43 6.05 -15.17
C GLY A 139 5.15 7.28 -14.28
N PRO A 140 5.51 8.49 -14.74
CA PRO A 140 5.54 9.72 -13.93
C PRO A 140 4.16 10.31 -13.56
N GLY A 141 3.06 9.61 -13.86
CA GLY A 141 1.70 10.09 -13.61
C GLY A 141 1.12 9.72 -12.25
N LEU A 142 1.82 8.91 -11.47
CA LEU A 142 1.37 8.48 -10.15
C LEU A 142 1.68 9.53 -9.07
N PRO A 143 0.74 9.78 -8.13
CA PRO A 143 1.01 10.62 -6.97
C PRO A 143 2.10 10.02 -6.10
N THR A 144 2.74 10.83 -5.26
CA THR A 144 3.63 10.32 -4.22
C THR A 144 2.82 9.41 -3.28
N PRO A 145 3.31 8.20 -2.94
CA PRO A 145 2.66 7.36 -1.94
C PRO A 145 2.71 8.04 -0.58
N ASP A 146 1.85 7.61 0.34
CA ASP A 146 2.02 7.92 1.76
C ASP A 146 3.01 6.94 2.40
N LEU A 147 3.00 5.70 1.91
CA LEU A 147 3.79 4.59 2.40
C LEU A 147 4.23 3.70 1.23
N GLU A 148 5.51 3.38 1.13
CA GLU A 148 5.98 2.21 0.38
C GLU A 148 6.24 1.06 1.36
N LEU A 149 5.80 -0.14 0.97
CA LEU A 149 6.10 -1.41 1.63
C LEU A 149 6.82 -2.33 0.64
N TYR A 150 8.10 -2.59 0.93
CA TYR A 150 8.92 -3.58 0.25
C TYR A 150 8.81 -4.92 0.97
N LEU A 151 8.46 -5.96 0.24
CA LEU A 151 8.53 -7.34 0.70
C LEU A 151 9.74 -8.01 0.06
N ILE A 152 10.75 -8.28 0.88
CA ILE A 152 12.07 -8.76 0.45
C ILE A 152 12.26 -10.17 1.00
N TYR A 153 12.63 -11.13 0.14
CA TYR A 153 12.91 -12.49 0.59
C TYR A 153 14.11 -12.52 1.53
N GLU A 154 13.97 -13.24 2.65
CA GLU A 154 15.04 -13.40 3.62
C GLU A 154 15.00 -14.77 4.29
N SER A 155 15.94 -15.64 3.92
CA SER A 155 16.07 -17.00 4.45
C SER A 155 14.77 -17.81 4.40
N ALA A 156 14.19 -18.15 5.56
CA ALA A 156 12.93 -18.88 5.71
C ALA A 156 11.67 -18.00 5.63
N GLY A 157 11.82 -16.67 5.58
CA GLY A 157 10.74 -15.71 5.64
C GLY A 157 10.99 -14.50 4.74
N ARG A 158 10.56 -13.32 5.20
CA ARG A 158 10.68 -12.06 4.46
C ARG A 158 10.91 -10.88 5.39
N THR A 159 11.65 -9.89 4.94
CA THR A 159 11.66 -8.57 5.57
C THR A 159 10.62 -7.67 4.90
N ALA A 160 9.74 -7.09 5.72
CA ALA A 160 8.86 -5.99 5.37
C ALA A 160 9.55 -4.66 5.69
N GLN A 161 10.07 -3.97 4.68
CA GLN A 161 10.67 -2.65 4.82
C GLN A 161 9.66 -1.57 4.44
N PHE A 162 9.52 -0.56 5.29
CA PHE A 162 8.59 0.55 5.14
C PHE A 162 9.35 1.85 4.91
N ASN A 163 8.88 2.66 3.97
CA ASN A 163 9.33 4.01 3.71
C ASN A 163 8.11 4.94 3.70
N ALA A 164 8.04 5.88 4.64
CA ALA A 164 6.96 6.85 4.73
C ALA A 164 7.33 8.14 3.99
N PHE A 165 6.41 8.65 3.18
CA PHE A 165 6.60 9.86 2.37
C PHE A 165 5.60 10.97 2.72
N SER A 166 4.78 10.75 3.74
CA SER A 166 3.91 11.77 4.34
C SER A 166 3.88 11.66 5.87
N GLU A 167 3.49 12.72 6.57
CA GLU A 167 3.40 12.74 8.04
C GLU A 167 2.43 11.69 8.59
N LYS A 168 1.33 11.42 7.86
CA LYS A 168 0.42 10.31 8.22
C LYS A 168 1.08 8.95 7.98
N GLY A 169 1.84 8.77 6.90
CA GLY A 169 2.65 7.57 6.67
C GLY A 169 3.63 7.31 7.82
N LYS A 170 4.33 8.35 8.27
CA LYS A 170 5.26 8.30 9.41
C LYS A 170 4.54 7.90 10.70
N THR A 171 3.35 8.46 10.93
CA THR A 171 2.49 8.11 12.06
C THR A 171 2.06 6.63 12.00
N TRP A 172 1.68 6.12 10.82
CA TRP A 172 1.26 4.73 10.66
C TRP A 172 2.39 3.75 10.95
N ILE A 173 3.59 3.96 10.40
CA ILE A 173 4.72 3.05 10.64
C ILE A 173 5.20 3.13 12.09
N THR A 174 5.13 4.31 12.73
CA THR A 174 5.42 4.45 14.15
C THR A 174 4.44 3.61 14.98
N LYS A 175 3.15 3.65 14.66
CA LYS A 175 2.15 2.81 15.34
C LYS A 175 2.37 1.31 15.09
N LEU A 176 2.80 0.93 13.88
CA LEU A 176 3.11 -0.47 13.56
C LEU A 176 4.24 -1.02 14.44
N ILE A 177 5.36 -0.31 14.56
CA ILE A 177 6.53 -0.81 15.32
C ILE A 177 6.30 -0.88 16.84
N HIS A 178 5.35 -0.09 17.36
CA HIS A 178 4.97 -0.15 18.78
C HIS A 178 3.96 -1.27 19.07
N ARG A 179 3.36 -1.89 18.05
CA ARG A 179 2.56 -3.11 18.24
C ARG A 179 3.52 -4.29 18.33
N LYS A 180 3.30 -5.16 19.33
CA LYS A 180 4.01 -6.43 19.41
C LYS A 180 3.63 -7.26 18.19
N MET A 181 4.57 -7.45 17.27
CA MET A 181 4.45 -8.52 16.28
C MET A 181 4.47 -9.85 17.04
N PRO A 182 3.65 -10.84 16.66
CA PRO A 182 3.80 -12.17 17.21
C PRO A 182 5.22 -12.63 16.87
N THR A 183 6.03 -12.82 17.90
CA THR A 183 7.29 -13.53 17.77
C THR A 183 6.92 -14.95 17.38
N GLY A 184 7.27 -15.36 16.16
CA GLY A 184 7.16 -16.75 15.75
C GLY A 184 8.10 -17.55 16.64
N ASP A 185 7.58 -18.02 17.76
CA ASP A 185 8.27 -18.94 18.66
C ASP A 185 7.57 -20.30 18.58
N GLN A 186 8.36 -21.23 18.04
CA GLN A 186 8.38 -22.69 18.15
C GLN A 186 7.46 -23.51 17.24
#